data_AF-A0A369T010-F1
#
_entry.id   AF-A0A369T010-F1
#
_cell.length_a   1.000
_cell.length_b   1.000
_cell.length_c   1.000
_cell.angle_alpha   90.00
_cell.angle_beta   90.00
_cell.angle_gamma   90.00
#
_symmetry.space_group_name_H-M   'P 1'
#
loop_
_entity.id
_entity.type
_entity.pdbx_description
1 polymer ?
#
loop_
_entity_poly.entity_id
_entity_poly.type
_entity_poly.pdbx_seq_one_letter_code
_entity_poly.pdbx_strand_id
1 'polypeptide(L)'
;MREVVGHVISRSTPRRVLFVALKGAKLSMGDFYVIDHPWEGLPVFLRVREIQTINEEVELGKAGLIASSSGLISNYSSELEYLIADCEVIGYRDPASGRIRPLEAPPPTLSKVMRPEASELSSFLAPPFSQGLPLRVG
;
A
#
# COMPACT_ATOMS: atom_id res chain seq x y z
N MET A 1 -8.81 1.12 -16.38
CA MET A 1 -8.73 -0.10 -15.54
C MET A 1 -7.49 0.07 -14.68
N ARG A 2 -7.65 0.07 -13.36
CA ARG A 2 -6.53 0.31 -12.45
C ARG A 2 -5.51 -0.81 -12.56
N GLU A 3 -4.23 -0.46 -12.52
CA GLU A 3 -3.13 -1.42 -12.50
C GLU A 3 -3.07 -2.09 -11.13
N VAL A 4 -3.15 -3.42 -11.09
CA VAL A 4 -2.95 -4.20 -9.86
C VAL A 4 -1.46 -4.23 -9.54
N VAL A 5 -1.09 -3.84 -8.33
CA VAL A 5 0.30 -3.81 -7.87
C VAL A 5 0.59 -4.82 -6.78
N GLY A 6 -0.43 -5.42 -6.18
CA GLY A 6 -0.25 -6.32 -5.05
C GLY A 6 -1.55 -6.91 -4.54
N HIS A 7 -1.43 -7.68 -3.47
CA HIS A 7 -2.54 -8.34 -2.80
C HIS A 7 -2.45 -8.16 -1.29
N VAL A 8 -3.58 -7.84 -0.66
CA VAL A 8 -3.69 -7.72 0.79
C VAL A 8 -3.27 -9.02 1.47
N ILE A 9 -2.46 -8.93 2.51
CA ILE A 9 -2.05 -10.07 3.33
C ILE A 9 -2.69 -10.01 4.73
N SER A 10 -2.49 -11.09 5.50
CA SER A 10 -3.04 -11.23 6.84
C SER A 10 -2.59 -10.11 7.78
N ARG A 11 -3.30 -9.96 8.90
CA ARG A 11 -3.06 -8.92 9.94
C ARG A 11 -3.37 -7.49 9.51
N SER A 12 -4.01 -7.30 8.36
CA SER A 12 -4.66 -6.04 8.01
C SER A 12 -5.83 -5.74 8.96
N THR A 13 -6.05 -4.46 9.23
CA THR A 13 -7.08 -3.90 10.11
C THR A 13 -7.77 -2.75 9.38
N PRO A 14 -8.89 -2.20 9.90
CA PRO A 14 -9.52 -1.03 9.27
C PRO A 14 -8.63 0.23 9.24
N ARG A 15 -7.53 0.28 9.99
CA ARG A 15 -6.62 1.44 10.06
C ARG A 15 -5.26 1.21 9.40
N ARG A 16 -4.92 -0.05 9.13
CA ARG A 16 -3.60 -0.48 8.65
C ARG A 16 -3.76 -1.64 7.68
N VAL A 17 -3.24 -1.51 6.48
CA VAL A 17 -3.27 -2.57 5.46
C VAL A 17 -1.85 -3.01 5.15
N LEU A 18 -1.64 -4.31 5.21
CA LEU A 18 -0.43 -4.94 4.71
C LEU A 18 -0.72 -5.55 3.35
N PHE A 19 0.17 -5.35 2.38
CA PHE A 19 0.05 -6.03 1.10
C PHE A 19 1.41 -6.51 0.59
N VAL A 20 1.40 -7.65 -0.10
CA VAL A 20 2.56 -8.15 -0.84
C VAL A 20 2.52 -7.57 -2.25
N ALA A 21 3.65 -7.02 -2.69
CA ALA A 21 3.80 -6.46 -4.03
C ALA A 21 3.90 -7.59 -5.08
N LEU A 22 3.35 -7.35 -6.26
CA LEU A 22 3.62 -8.21 -7.41
C LEU A 22 5.09 -8.08 -7.84
N LYS A 23 5.64 -9.17 -8.40
CA LYS A 23 7.03 -9.20 -8.87
C LYS A 23 7.26 -8.09 -9.91
N GLY A 24 8.29 -7.26 -9.68
CA GLY A 24 8.62 -6.13 -10.53
C GLY A 24 7.83 -4.84 -10.26
N ALA A 25 6.83 -4.87 -9.36
CA ALA A 25 6.16 -3.66 -8.92
C ALA A 25 7.13 -2.75 -8.16
N LYS A 26 7.19 -1.49 -8.57
CA LYS A 26 7.96 -0.45 -7.89
C LYS A 26 7.06 0.25 -6.89
N LEU A 27 7.48 0.24 -5.62
CA LEU A 27 6.81 0.88 -4.51
C LEU A 27 7.74 1.94 -3.91
N SER A 28 7.18 3.08 -3.51
CA SER A 28 7.90 4.13 -2.78
C SER A 28 7.16 4.50 -1.50
N MET A 29 7.93 4.95 -0.52
CA MET A 29 7.39 5.52 0.72
C MET A 29 6.51 6.73 0.40
N GLY A 30 5.33 6.80 1.01
CA GLY A 30 4.37 7.87 0.78
C GLY A 30 3.51 7.73 -0.49
N ASP A 31 3.75 6.72 -1.32
CA ASP A 31 2.86 6.41 -2.45
C ASP A 31 1.44 6.12 -1.98
N PHE A 32 0.48 6.46 -2.83
CA PHE A 32 -0.94 6.16 -2.61
C PHE A 32 -1.38 4.94 -3.42
N TYR A 33 -2.17 4.10 -2.78
CA TYR A 33 -2.79 2.92 -3.39
C TYR A 33 -4.27 2.89 -3.03
N VAL A 34 -5.04 2.08 -3.76
CA VAL A 34 -6.45 1.85 -3.47
C VAL A 34 -6.77 0.37 -3.40
N ILE A 35 -7.71 0.06 -2.52
CA ILE A 35 -8.42 -1.22 -2.45
C ILE A 35 -9.92 -0.94 -2.61
N ASP A 36 -10.69 -1.95 -2.96
CA ASP A 36 -12.14 -1.81 -2.98
C ASP A 36 -12.71 -1.97 -1.55
N HIS A 37 -13.68 -1.12 -1.21
CA HIS A 37 -14.38 -1.17 0.07
C HIS A 37 -15.06 -2.54 0.21
N PRO A 38 -14.89 -3.27 1.33
CA PRO A 38 -15.38 -4.65 1.48
C PRO A 38 -16.89 -4.83 1.21
N TRP A 39 -17.68 -3.76 1.39
CA TRP A 39 -19.14 -3.81 1.27
C TRP A 39 -19.73 -2.84 0.24
N GLU A 40 -18.99 -1.80 -0.14
CA GLU A 40 -19.55 -0.68 -0.91
C GLU A 40 -18.96 -0.58 -2.31
N GLY A 41 -17.89 -1.32 -2.62
CA GLY A 41 -17.23 -1.25 -3.93
C GLY A 41 -16.59 0.11 -4.23
N LEU A 42 -16.46 0.98 -3.23
CA LEU A 42 -15.83 2.29 -3.34
C LEU A 42 -14.31 2.19 -3.15
N PRO A 43 -13.50 3.04 -3.79
CA PRO A 43 -12.06 3.06 -3.55
C PRO A 43 -11.75 3.57 -2.14
N VAL A 44 -11.01 2.77 -1.39
CA VAL A 44 -10.41 3.15 -0.10
C VAL A 44 -8.94 3.49 -0.35
N PHE A 45 -8.56 4.70 0.01
CA PHE A 45 -7.19 5.19 -0.15
C PHE A 45 -6.29 4.72 0.98
N LEU A 46 -5.12 4.27 0.57
CA LEU A 46 -4.02 3.80 1.40
C LEU A 46 -2.81 4.69 1.14
N ARG A 47 -1.99 4.93 2.17
CA ARG A 47 -0.67 5.58 2.02
C ARG A 47 0.42 4.68 2.59
N VAL A 48 1.47 4.43 1.81
CA VAL A 48 2.61 3.62 2.26
C VAL A 48 3.36 4.32 3.38
N ARG A 49 3.52 3.62 4.49
CA ARG A 49 4.26 4.05 5.69
C ARG A 49 5.58 3.34 5.87
N GLU A 50 5.69 2.10 5.39
CA GLU A 50 6.92 1.31 5.44
C GLU A 50 6.93 0.31 4.28
N ILE A 51 8.13 -0.03 3.79
CA ILE A 51 8.32 -1.10 2.81
C ILE A 51 9.40 -2.04 3.36
N GLN A 52 9.08 -3.32 3.44
CA GLN A 52 9.95 -4.37 3.91
C GLN A 52 10.31 -5.29 2.75
N THR A 53 11.59 -5.64 2.65
CA THR A 53 12.08 -6.67 1.74
C THR A 53 12.23 -7.96 2.54
N ILE A 54 11.56 -9.02 2.11
CA ILE A 54 11.55 -10.31 2.80
C ILE A 54 12.21 -11.36 1.91
N ASN A 55 13.12 -12.11 2.49
CA ASN A 55 13.67 -13.34 1.93
C ASN A 55 13.83 -14.35 3.07
N GLU A 56 13.01 -15.39 3.07
CA GLU A 56 12.93 -16.37 4.16
C GLU A 56 14.20 -17.21 4.33
N GLU A 57 15.06 -17.26 3.30
CA GLU A 57 16.35 -17.98 3.33
C GLU A 57 17.50 -17.12 3.88
N VAL A 58 17.30 -15.80 3.98
CA VAL A 58 18.30 -14.82 4.43
C VAL A 58 17.88 -14.18 5.76
N GLU A 59 17.22 -14.96 6.60
CA GLU A 59 16.86 -14.58 7.97
C GLU A 59 17.92 -15.06 8.99
N LEU A 60 17.93 -14.47 10.19
CA LEU A 60 18.82 -14.87 11.28
C LEU A 60 18.72 -16.38 11.55
N GLY A 61 19.88 -17.04 11.60
CA GLY A 61 19.98 -18.49 11.83
C GLY A 61 19.70 -19.36 10.60
N LYS A 62 19.41 -18.78 9.43
CA LYS A 62 19.24 -19.52 8.18
C LYS A 62 20.56 -19.74 7.47
N ALA A 63 20.64 -20.86 6.73
CA ALA A 63 21.84 -21.25 6.00
C ALA A 63 22.26 -20.19 4.97
N GLY A 64 21.31 -19.50 4.31
CA GLY A 64 21.62 -18.46 3.35
C GLY A 64 22.34 -17.26 3.95
N LEU A 65 21.95 -16.83 5.15
CA LEU A 65 22.65 -15.77 5.86
C LEU A 65 24.04 -16.22 6.34
N ILE A 66 24.18 -17.44 6.87
CA ILE A 66 25.46 -17.99 7.35
C ILE A 66 26.46 -18.14 6.19
N ALA A 67 26.02 -18.68 5.06
CA ALA A 67 26.84 -18.83 3.85
C ALA A 67 27.30 -17.46 3.33
N SER A 68 26.38 -16.49 3.26
CA SER A 68 26.69 -15.12 2.87
C SER A 68 27.73 -14.47 3.79
N SER A 69 27.60 -14.66 5.11
CA SER A 69 28.58 -14.15 6.09
C SER A 69 29.97 -14.78 5.95
N SER A 70 30.06 -15.99 5.37
CA SER A 70 31.30 -16.71 5.11
C SER A 70 31.93 -16.36 3.75
N GLY A 71 31.41 -15.36 3.04
CA GLY A 71 31.88 -14.95 1.72
C GLY A 71 31.42 -15.87 0.58
N LEU A 72 30.58 -16.88 0.86
CA LEU A 72 29.96 -17.70 -0.16
C LEU A 72 28.74 -16.93 -0.69
N ILE A 73 28.89 -16.31 -1.86
CA ILE A 73 27.77 -15.76 -2.61
C ILE A 73 26.96 -16.94 -3.12
N SER A 74 26.01 -17.35 -2.30
CA SER A 74 25.12 -18.44 -2.59
C SER A 74 23.95 -17.88 -3.39
N ASN A 75 23.60 -18.56 -4.48
CA ASN A 75 22.42 -18.22 -5.30
C ASN A 75 21.12 -18.57 -4.55
N TYR A 76 20.99 -18.25 -3.25
CA TYR A 76 19.69 -18.26 -2.59
C TYR A 76 18.84 -17.21 -3.31
N SER A 77 17.98 -17.73 -4.18
CA SER A 77 17.51 -17.02 -5.36
C SER A 77 16.86 -15.69 -4.97
N SER A 78 17.28 -14.60 -5.61
CA SER A 78 16.57 -13.32 -5.62
C SER A 78 15.10 -13.48 -6.05
N GLU A 79 14.72 -14.62 -6.62
CA GLU A 79 13.34 -14.97 -6.94
C GLU A 79 12.44 -15.24 -5.73
N LEU A 80 13.02 -15.55 -4.56
CA LEU A 80 12.30 -15.70 -3.29
C LEU A 80 12.14 -14.38 -2.55
N GLU A 81 12.77 -13.31 -3.04
CA GLU A 81 12.62 -11.98 -2.47
C GLU A 81 11.27 -11.38 -2.86
N TYR A 82 10.55 -10.86 -1.87
CA TYR A 82 9.31 -10.14 -2.09
C TYR A 82 9.21 -8.91 -1.20
N LEU A 83 8.42 -7.93 -1.67
CA LEU A 83 8.17 -6.70 -0.94
C LEU A 83 6.83 -6.78 -0.21
N ILE A 84 6.82 -6.40 1.06
CA ILE A 84 5.60 -6.11 1.82
C ILE A 84 5.55 -4.60 2.03
N ALA A 85 4.41 -3.99 1.73
CA ALA A 85 4.12 -2.62 2.09
C ALA A 85 3.19 -2.58 3.31
N ASP A 86 3.57 -1.78 4.30
CA ASP A 86 2.72 -1.39 5.41
C ASP A 86 2.10 -0.03 5.11
N CYS A 87 0.78 0.00 5.03
CA CYS A 87 0.03 1.18 4.66
C CYS A 87 -0.89 1.61 5.79
N GLU A 88 -0.98 2.92 5.99
CA GLU A 88 -2.12 3.47 6.73
C GLU A 88 -3.35 3.55 5.82
N VAL A 89 -4.52 3.37 6.42
CA VAL A 89 -5.80 3.59 5.74
C VAL A 89 -6.20 5.05 5.92
N ILE A 90 -6.30 5.79 4.82
CA ILE A 90 -6.78 7.18 4.84
C ILE A 90 -8.31 7.20 4.90
N GLY A 91 -8.96 6.26 4.20
CA GLY A 91 -10.41 6.12 4.16
C GLY A 91 -10.98 6.17 2.75
N TYR A 92 -12.30 6.24 2.65
CA TYR A 92 -13.02 6.36 1.39
C TYR A 92 -13.88 7.62 1.41
N ARG A 93 -14.23 8.15 0.23
CA ARG A 93 -15.13 9.30 0.14
C ARG A 93 -16.58 8.79 0.13
N ASP A 94 -17.33 9.14 1.17
CA ASP A 94 -18.76 8.85 1.27
C ASP A 94 -19.51 9.60 0.16
N PRO A 95 -20.20 8.90 -0.76
CA PRO A 95 -20.89 9.54 -1.87
C PRO A 95 -22.02 10.48 -1.43
N ALA A 96 -22.65 10.22 -0.28
CA ALA A 96 -23.78 11.00 0.20
C ALA A 96 -23.35 12.33 0.84
N SER A 97 -22.30 12.30 1.66
CA SER A 97 -21.82 13.50 2.37
C SER A 97 -20.62 14.18 1.71
N GLY A 98 -19.96 13.50 0.77
CA GLY A 98 -18.69 13.92 0.18
C GLY A 98 -17.52 13.91 1.16
N ARG A 99 -17.70 13.47 2.41
CA ARG A 99 -16.64 13.46 3.44
C ARG A 99 -15.80 12.19 3.34
N ILE A 100 -14.56 12.28 3.78
CA ILE A 100 -13.71 11.09 3.94
C ILE A 100 -14.14 10.39 5.22
N ARG A 101 -14.50 9.11 5.11
CA ARG A 101 -14.85 8.24 6.23
C ARG A 101 -13.74 7.22 6.48
N PRO A 102 -13.49 6.87 7.75
CA PRO A 102 -12.61 5.76 8.07
C PRO A 102 -13.22 4.47 7.54
N LEU A 103 -12.36 3.53 7.16
CA LEU A 103 -12.81 2.18 6.85
C LEU A 103 -13.33 1.49 8.13
N GLU A 104 -14.51 0.86 8.07
CA GLU A 104 -15.18 0.26 9.23
C GLU A 104 -14.80 -1.21 9.43
N ALA A 105 -14.36 -1.89 8.36
CA ALA A 105 -13.98 -3.29 8.39
C ALA A 105 -12.64 -3.57 7.69
N PRO A 106 -11.87 -4.56 8.15
CA PRO A 106 -10.62 -4.90 7.49
C PRO A 106 -10.89 -5.42 6.06
N PRO A 107 -9.98 -5.16 5.12
CA PRO A 107 -10.07 -5.78 3.81
C PRO A 107 -9.85 -7.29 3.89
N PRO A 108 -10.52 -8.08 3.04
CA PRO A 108 -10.23 -9.50 2.89
C PRO A 108 -8.79 -9.73 2.42
N THR A 109 -8.18 -10.84 2.85
CA THR A 109 -6.89 -11.27 2.29
C THR A 109 -7.04 -11.58 0.81
N LEU A 110 -5.97 -11.36 0.05
CA LEU A 110 -5.91 -11.48 -1.41
C LEU A 110 -6.78 -10.47 -2.18
N SER A 111 -7.37 -9.49 -1.49
CA SER A 111 -7.97 -8.34 -2.19
C SER A 111 -6.90 -7.61 -2.99
N LYS A 112 -7.26 -7.17 -4.19
CA LYS A 112 -6.35 -6.46 -5.09
C LYS A 112 -6.00 -5.09 -4.52
N VAL A 113 -4.72 -4.79 -4.49
CA VAL A 113 -4.21 -3.44 -4.27
C VAL A 113 -3.82 -2.87 -5.61
N MET A 114 -4.30 -1.65 -5.90
CA MET A 114 -4.19 -1.03 -7.21
C MET A 114 -3.61 0.37 -7.11
N ARG A 115 -2.97 0.84 -8.18
CA ARG A 115 -2.65 2.28 -8.30
C ARG A 115 -3.94 3.08 -8.50
N PRO A 116 -4.12 4.19 -7.78
CA PRO A 116 -5.23 5.10 -8.04
C PRO A 116 -5.05 5.73 -9.41
N GLU A 117 -6.16 6.06 -10.07
CA GLU A 117 -6.09 6.93 -11.24
C GLU A 117 -5.77 8.37 -10.79
N ALA A 118 -5.07 9.13 -11.63
CA ALA A 118 -4.64 10.49 -11.28
C ALA A 118 -5.83 11.42 -10.93
N SER A 119 -6.97 11.22 -11.60
CA SER A 119 -8.24 11.89 -11.32
C SER A 119 -8.76 11.56 -9.92
N GLU A 120 -8.77 10.29 -9.53
CA GLU A 120 -9.25 9.82 -8.23
C GLU A 120 -8.38 10.37 -7.10
N LEU A 121 -7.06 10.31 -7.24
CA LEU A 121 -6.13 10.84 -6.26
C LEU A 121 -6.28 12.36 -6.12
N SER A 122 -6.39 13.08 -7.23
CA SER A 122 -6.60 14.54 -7.22
C SER A 122 -7.91 14.91 -6.53
N SER A 123 -9.01 14.21 -6.86
CA SER A 123 -10.31 14.42 -6.22
C SER A 123 -10.32 14.02 -4.74
N PHE A 124 -9.51 13.06 -4.33
CA PHE A 124 -9.40 12.64 -2.94
C PHE A 124 -8.57 13.64 -2.09
N LEU A 125 -7.45 14.12 -2.63
CA LEU A 125 -6.57 15.08 -1.96
C LEU A 125 -7.11 16.52 -1.98
N ALA A 126 -7.90 16.89 -2.97
CA ALA A 126 -8.48 18.22 -3.06
C ALA A 126 -9.56 18.41 -1.97
N PRO A 127 -9.50 19.51 -1.19
CA PRO A 127 -10.60 19.88 -0.30
C PRO A 127 -11.85 20.21 -1.14
N PRO A 128 -13.06 19.89 -0.64
CA PRO A 128 -14.32 20.18 -1.33
C PRO A 128 -14.62 21.69 -1.50
N PHE A 129 -13.77 22.58 -0.98
CA PHE A 129 -13.89 24.03 -1.11
C PHE A 129 -12.54 24.64 -1.51
N SER A 130 -12.40 25.01 -2.77
CA SER A 130 -11.51 26.09 -3.21
C SER A 130 -12.29 27.41 -3.23
N GLN A 131 -12.82 27.85 -2.08
CA GLN A 131 -13.05 29.28 -1.91
C GLN A 131 -11.72 29.90 -1.49
N GLY A 132 -11.20 30.76 -2.35
CA GLY A 132 -9.83 31.22 -2.36
C GLY A 132 -9.34 31.76 -1.01
N LEU A 133 -8.17 31.27 -0.61
CA LEU A 133 -7.25 32.05 0.20
C LEU A 133 -6.30 32.74 -0.78
N PRO A 134 -6.38 34.07 -0.96
CA PRO A 134 -5.32 34.78 -1.65
C PRO A 134 -4.08 34.68 -0.77
N LEU A 135 -3.07 33.97 -1.24
CA LEU A 135 -1.71 34.05 -0.71
C LEU A 135 -1.25 35.50 -0.88
N ARG A 136 -1.34 36.31 0.18
CA ARG A 136 -0.59 37.55 0.28
C ARG A 136 0.84 37.17 0.60
N VAL A 137 1.70 37.19 -0.42
CA VAL A 137 3.13 37.30 -0.24
C VAL A 137 3.39 38.76 0.15
N GLY A 138 3.76 38.96 1.42
CA GLY A 138 4.30 40.22 1.95
C GLY A 138 5.75 40.02 2.32
#